data_AF-A0A9P6C8R1-F1
#
_entry.id   AF-A0A9P6C8R1-F1
#
_cell.length_a   1.000
_cell.length_b   1.000
_cell.length_c   1.000
_cell.angle_alpha   90.00
_cell.angle_beta   90.00
_cell.angle_gamma   90.00
#
_symmetry.space_group_name_H-M   'P 1'
#
loop_
_entity.id
_entity.type
_entity.pdbx_description
1 polymer ?
#
loop_
_entity_poly.entity_id
_entity_poly.type
_entity_poly.pdbx_seq_one_letter_code
_entity_poly.pdbx_strand_id
1 'polypeptide(L)'
;RQLGSGLALCTFEEFQAVHQQDPAFTRFRLKLGEFMTKFLPVYDISLPNGKAIKFQAEDMITEYRFLKVTYRCTADWQLRTSYLHCNPNFYGHSCYDCVLVNSEPQPYFARLVCIFTCTVNNQEYPLALIQPYLPVTPGLSQTQRKHDSDLELHRFRQNFCSECEFVSVHTFIRGAILIYSDEDTNSPFPSHDYFLFDLLDEDMFCRGREILKMGK
;
A
#
# COMPACT_ATOMS: atom_id res chain seq x y z
N ARG A 1 -9.19 -2.48 -12.39
CA ARG A 1 -8.11 -1.59 -11.94
C ARG A 1 -7.36 -1.16 -13.17
N GLN A 2 -7.06 0.13 -13.33
CA GLN A 2 -6.52 0.68 -14.57
C GLN A 2 -5.37 1.63 -14.22
N LEU A 3 -4.16 1.29 -14.69
CA LEU A 3 -2.98 2.14 -14.57
C LEU A 3 -3.14 3.40 -15.43
N GLY A 4 -2.58 4.50 -14.96
CA GLY A 4 -2.47 5.73 -15.75
C GLY A 4 -1.39 5.64 -16.82
N SER A 5 -0.93 6.81 -17.29
CA SER A 5 0.25 6.86 -18.17
C SER A 5 1.49 6.39 -17.39
N GLY A 6 2.21 5.44 -17.97
CA GLY A 6 3.53 5.05 -17.50
C GLY A 6 4.54 6.18 -17.73
N LEU A 7 5.56 6.23 -16.88
CA LEU A 7 6.78 6.98 -17.15
C LEU A 7 7.60 6.27 -18.24
N ALA A 8 8.72 6.87 -18.62
CA ALA A 8 9.65 6.24 -19.55
C ALA A 8 10.11 4.88 -19.00
N LEU A 9 10.11 3.87 -19.87
CA LEU A 9 10.66 2.55 -19.56
C LEU A 9 12.13 2.70 -19.20
N CYS A 10 12.54 2.13 -18.06
CA CYS A 10 13.92 2.17 -17.60
C CYS A 10 14.36 0.81 -17.04
N THR A 11 15.65 0.67 -16.82
CA THR A 11 16.24 -0.49 -16.15
C THR A 11 16.02 -0.41 -14.64
N PHE A 12 16.07 -1.54 -13.94
CA PHE A 12 16.05 -1.52 -12.48
C PHE A 12 17.25 -0.76 -11.88
N GLU A 13 18.41 -0.76 -12.54
CA GLU A 13 19.56 0.02 -12.08
C GLU A 13 19.26 1.52 -12.06
N GLU A 14 18.75 2.06 -13.16
CA GLU A 14 18.34 3.47 -13.26
C GLU A 14 17.23 3.79 -12.26
N PHE A 15 16.23 2.91 -12.15
CA PHE A 15 15.13 3.06 -11.20
C PHE A 15 15.65 3.13 -9.75
N GLN A 16 16.53 2.21 -9.35
CA GLN A 16 17.09 2.19 -8.00
C GLN A 16 18.02 3.38 -7.73
N ALA A 17 18.70 3.91 -8.76
CA ALA A 17 19.52 5.12 -8.62
C ALA A 17 18.65 6.34 -8.29
N VAL A 18 17.48 6.49 -8.92
CA VAL A 18 16.51 7.56 -8.63
C VAL A 18 16.00 7.47 -7.18
N HIS A 19 15.84 6.25 -6.66
CA HIS A 19 15.32 5.99 -5.31
C HIS A 19 16.40 5.67 -4.27
N GLN A 20 17.68 5.95 -4.54
CA GLN A 20 18.81 5.47 -3.71
C GLN A 20 18.74 5.95 -2.25
N GLN A 21 18.17 7.12 -2.00
CA GLN A 21 18.06 7.72 -0.66
C GLN A 21 16.81 7.29 0.11
N ASP A 22 15.90 6.53 -0.54
CA ASP A 22 14.65 6.11 0.06
C ASP A 22 14.77 4.67 0.63
N PRO A 23 14.67 4.49 1.96
CA PRO A 23 14.77 3.19 2.59
C PRO A 23 13.76 2.15 2.06
N ALA A 24 12.59 2.57 1.55
CA ALA A 24 11.59 1.67 0.98
C ALA A 24 12.14 0.83 -0.19
N PHE A 25 13.10 1.39 -0.93
CA PHE A 25 13.68 0.79 -2.13
C PHE A 25 14.97 0.01 -1.85
N THR A 26 15.33 -0.16 -0.57
CA THR A 26 16.48 -0.97 -0.17
C THR A 26 16.29 -2.42 -0.60
N ARG A 27 17.27 -2.95 -1.35
CA ARG A 27 17.25 -4.33 -1.91
C ARG A 27 16.01 -4.61 -2.77
N PHE A 28 15.46 -3.58 -3.43
CA PHE A 28 14.22 -3.64 -4.21
C PHE A 28 14.11 -4.87 -5.11
N ARG A 29 15.08 -5.08 -6.02
CA ARG A 29 15.09 -6.22 -6.96
C ARG A 29 15.04 -7.58 -6.26
N LEU A 30 15.78 -7.73 -5.17
CA LEU A 30 15.82 -8.98 -4.42
C LEU A 30 14.48 -9.27 -3.75
N LYS A 31 13.94 -8.28 -3.02
CA LYS A 31 12.63 -8.39 -2.37
C LYS A 31 11.52 -8.63 -3.40
N LEU A 32 11.59 -8.00 -4.56
CA LEU A 32 10.64 -8.21 -5.66
C LEU A 32 10.73 -9.62 -6.24
N GLY A 33 11.94 -10.13 -6.45
CA GLY A 33 12.15 -11.52 -6.89
C GLY A 33 11.62 -12.55 -5.90
N GLU A 34 11.86 -12.34 -4.60
CA GLU A 34 11.31 -13.17 -3.52
C GLU A 34 9.78 -13.12 -3.50
N PHE A 35 9.18 -11.93 -3.63
CA PHE A 35 7.74 -11.76 -3.74
C PHE A 35 7.19 -12.52 -4.95
N MET A 36 7.72 -12.29 -6.15
CA MET A 36 7.22 -12.93 -7.37
C MET A 36 7.35 -14.46 -7.33
N THR A 37 8.42 -14.97 -6.72
CA THR A 37 8.63 -16.42 -6.53
C THR A 37 7.52 -17.06 -5.69
N LYS A 38 7.00 -16.34 -4.68
CA LYS A 38 5.90 -16.79 -3.83
C LYS A 38 4.53 -16.49 -4.46
N PHE A 39 4.42 -15.36 -5.13
CA PHE A 39 3.17 -14.85 -5.70
C PHE A 39 2.69 -15.70 -6.87
N LEU A 40 3.55 -16.03 -7.85
CA LEU A 40 3.10 -16.75 -9.05
C LEU A 40 2.46 -18.12 -8.75
N PRO A 41 3.03 -18.98 -7.90
CA PRO A 41 2.42 -20.28 -7.59
C PRO A 41 1.07 -20.19 -6.88
N VAL A 42 0.81 -19.11 -6.12
CA VAL A 42 -0.50 -18.90 -5.45
C VAL A 42 -1.64 -18.73 -6.46
N TYR A 43 -1.32 -18.29 -7.69
CA TYR A 43 -2.28 -18.12 -8.78
C TYR A 43 -2.13 -19.18 -9.88
N ASP A 44 -1.55 -20.34 -9.53
CA ASP A 44 -1.30 -21.46 -10.46
C ASP A 44 -0.43 -21.09 -11.68
N ILE A 45 0.40 -20.05 -11.55
CA ILE A 45 1.36 -19.64 -12.59
C ILE A 45 2.70 -20.31 -12.33
N SER A 46 3.19 -21.06 -13.33
CA SER A 46 4.48 -21.75 -13.24
C SER A 46 5.65 -20.79 -13.24
N LEU A 47 6.63 -21.04 -12.38
CA LEU A 47 7.89 -20.29 -12.36
C LEU A 47 8.70 -20.55 -13.64
N PRO A 48 9.43 -19.54 -14.17
CA PRO A 48 10.38 -19.73 -15.26
C PRO A 48 11.36 -20.88 -14.95
N ASN A 49 11.32 -21.94 -15.75
CA ASN A 49 12.16 -23.14 -15.57
C ASN A 49 12.06 -23.79 -14.18
N GLY A 50 10.96 -23.57 -13.43
CA GLY A 50 10.78 -24.06 -12.07
C GLY A 50 11.73 -23.42 -11.03
N LYS A 51 12.38 -22.30 -11.35
CA LYS A 51 13.37 -21.64 -10.49
C LYS A 51 12.83 -20.35 -9.87
N ALA A 52 13.41 -20.00 -8.72
CA ALA A 52 13.15 -18.70 -8.10
C ALA A 52 13.48 -17.55 -9.05
N ILE A 53 12.64 -16.51 -9.04
CA ILE A 53 12.78 -15.32 -9.88
C ILE A 53 13.90 -14.45 -9.33
N LYS A 54 14.82 -14.07 -10.22
CA LYS A 54 15.96 -13.20 -9.91
C LYS A 54 16.08 -12.12 -10.97
N PHE A 55 15.64 -10.91 -10.64
CA PHE A 55 15.76 -9.76 -11.51
C PHE A 55 17.22 -9.29 -11.63
N GLN A 56 17.69 -9.10 -12.86
CA GLN A 56 18.97 -8.51 -13.18
C GLN A 56 18.91 -6.98 -13.17
N ALA A 57 20.04 -6.30 -13.34
CA ALA A 57 20.10 -4.84 -13.27
C ALA A 57 19.46 -4.22 -14.52
N GLU A 58 19.62 -4.92 -15.63
CA GLU A 58 19.22 -4.55 -16.98
C GLU A 58 17.77 -4.95 -17.29
N ASP A 59 17.10 -5.70 -16.40
CA ASP A 59 15.68 -5.99 -16.55
C ASP A 59 14.87 -4.69 -16.46
N MET A 60 13.83 -4.60 -17.28
CA MET A 60 13.06 -3.37 -17.46
C MET A 60 11.89 -3.26 -16.47
N ILE A 61 11.60 -2.03 -16.08
CA ILE A 61 10.49 -1.63 -15.22
C ILE A 61 9.82 -0.37 -15.79
N THR A 62 8.49 -0.30 -15.67
CA THR A 62 7.74 0.93 -15.96
C THR A 62 7.08 1.42 -14.68
N GLU A 63 7.41 2.63 -14.24
CA GLU A 63 6.73 3.26 -13.09
C GLU A 63 5.46 4.01 -13.53
N TYR A 64 4.45 4.03 -12.67
CA TYR A 64 3.19 4.76 -12.85
C TYR A 64 2.96 5.68 -11.65
N ARG A 65 2.35 6.84 -11.90
CA ARG A 65 2.00 7.83 -10.85
C ARG A 65 0.52 7.85 -10.50
N PHE A 66 -0.29 7.05 -11.18
CA PHE A 66 -1.74 7.08 -11.09
C PHE A 66 -2.36 5.68 -11.26
N LEU A 67 -3.37 5.38 -10.46
CA LEU A 67 -4.15 4.14 -10.54
C LEU A 67 -5.63 4.42 -10.28
N LYS A 68 -6.49 3.94 -11.19
CA LYS A 68 -7.94 3.96 -11.04
C LYS A 68 -8.44 2.62 -10.50
N VAL A 69 -9.16 2.66 -9.37
CA VAL A 69 -9.75 1.48 -8.72
C VAL A 69 -11.26 1.63 -8.67
N THR A 70 -11.96 0.89 -9.53
CA THR A 70 -13.43 0.75 -9.43
C THR A 70 -13.76 -0.36 -8.44
N TYR A 71 -14.69 -0.07 -7.53
CA TYR A 71 -15.11 -0.97 -6.47
C TYR A 71 -16.62 -0.90 -6.25
N ARG A 72 -17.18 -1.93 -5.61
CA ARG A 72 -18.56 -1.92 -5.17
C ARG A 72 -18.62 -1.40 -3.73
N CYS A 73 -19.34 -0.31 -3.54
CA CYS A 73 -19.66 0.24 -2.23
C CYS A 73 -20.50 -0.79 -1.44
N THR A 74 -20.14 -1.03 -0.19
CA THR A 74 -20.79 -1.99 0.70
C THR A 74 -22.06 -1.43 1.32
N ALA A 75 -22.18 -0.11 1.43
CA ALA A 75 -23.35 0.56 1.98
C ALA A 75 -24.55 0.54 1.01
N ASP A 76 -24.32 0.85 -0.27
CA ASP A 76 -25.39 1.05 -1.27
C ASP A 76 -25.29 0.15 -2.50
N TRP A 77 -24.27 -0.72 -2.57
CA TRP A 77 -23.99 -1.64 -3.68
C TRP A 77 -23.68 -0.96 -5.02
N GLN A 78 -23.48 0.35 -5.04
CA GLN A 78 -23.15 1.10 -6.25
C GLN A 78 -21.68 0.98 -6.61
N LEU A 79 -21.38 1.06 -7.90
CA LEU A 79 -20.00 1.12 -8.37
C LEU A 79 -19.44 2.52 -8.18
N ARG A 80 -18.32 2.62 -7.44
CA ARG A 80 -17.57 3.85 -7.20
C ARG A 80 -16.15 3.70 -7.70
N THR A 81 -15.43 4.81 -7.82
CA THR A 81 -14.06 4.82 -8.31
C THR A 81 -13.18 5.65 -7.39
N SER A 82 -12.08 5.06 -6.93
CA SER A 82 -10.96 5.79 -6.32
C SER A 82 -9.91 6.09 -7.38
N TYR A 83 -9.40 7.32 -7.34
CA TYR A 83 -8.27 7.80 -8.13
C TYR A 83 -7.09 7.94 -7.19
N LEU A 84 -6.08 7.10 -7.38
CA LEU A 84 -4.95 6.96 -6.45
C LEU A 84 -3.68 7.53 -7.09
N HIS A 85 -2.90 8.24 -6.29
CA HIS A 85 -1.66 8.88 -6.69
C HIS A 85 -0.49 8.44 -5.80
N CYS A 86 0.68 8.33 -6.41
CA CYS A 86 1.97 8.15 -5.73
C CYS A 86 3.02 9.04 -6.41
N ASN A 87 2.74 10.35 -6.40
CA ASN A 87 3.55 11.34 -7.09
C ASN A 87 4.39 12.14 -6.09
N PRO A 88 5.74 12.07 -6.16
CA PRO A 88 6.62 12.85 -5.28
C PRO A 88 6.50 14.36 -5.50
N ASN A 89 6.00 14.81 -6.65
CA ASN A 89 5.83 16.22 -6.99
C ASN A 89 4.45 16.47 -7.63
N PHE A 90 3.42 16.47 -6.80
CA PHE A 90 2.06 16.85 -7.13
C PHE A 90 1.80 18.29 -6.66
N TYR A 91 1.81 19.24 -7.59
CA TYR A 91 1.66 20.68 -7.32
C TYR A 91 2.65 21.22 -6.25
N GLY A 92 3.90 20.75 -6.28
CA GLY A 92 4.95 21.18 -5.34
C GLY A 92 4.98 20.41 -4.01
N HIS A 93 4.10 19.43 -3.83
CA HIS A 93 4.05 18.57 -2.64
C HIS A 93 4.04 17.09 -3.02
N SER A 94 4.52 16.22 -2.13
CA SER A 94 4.36 14.79 -2.34
C SER A 94 2.92 14.35 -2.05
N CYS A 95 2.38 13.51 -2.92
CA CYS A 95 1.04 12.94 -2.80
C CYS A 95 1.12 11.42 -2.90
N TYR A 96 0.94 10.77 -1.75
CA TYR A 96 0.95 9.33 -1.59
C TYR A 96 -0.35 8.91 -0.93
N ASP A 97 -1.30 8.48 -1.74
CA ASP A 97 -2.64 8.12 -1.28
C ASP A 97 -2.61 6.83 -0.45
N CYS A 98 -3.59 6.68 0.44
CA CYS A 98 -3.76 5.46 1.20
C CYS A 98 -4.75 4.52 0.51
N VAL A 99 -4.57 3.23 0.72
CA VAL A 99 -5.36 2.16 0.10
C VAL A 99 -5.84 1.17 1.14
N LEU A 100 -7.00 0.59 0.89
CA LEU A 100 -7.47 -0.60 1.57
C LEU A 100 -7.12 -1.82 0.71
N VAL A 101 -6.27 -2.68 1.26
CA VAL A 101 -5.72 -3.87 0.59
C VAL A 101 -6.49 -5.10 1.02
N ASN A 102 -6.96 -5.89 0.06
CA ASN A 102 -7.54 -7.20 0.32
C ASN A 102 -6.43 -8.21 0.61
N SER A 103 -6.46 -8.83 1.78
CA SER A 103 -5.50 -9.84 2.19
C SER A 103 -6.14 -10.82 3.15
N GLU A 104 -5.49 -11.97 3.29
CA GLU A 104 -5.86 -13.00 4.27
C GLU A 104 -4.97 -12.83 5.52
N PRO A 105 -5.50 -12.97 6.75
CA PRO A 105 -6.89 -13.30 7.07
C PRO A 105 -7.86 -12.11 6.99
N GLN A 106 -7.35 -10.88 6.89
CA GLN A 106 -8.19 -9.69 6.87
C GLN A 106 -7.60 -8.56 6.03
N PRO A 107 -8.45 -7.67 5.48
CA PRO A 107 -8.00 -6.45 4.84
C PRO A 107 -7.24 -5.52 5.80
N TYR A 108 -6.33 -4.73 5.25
CA TYR A 108 -5.56 -3.74 6.02
C TYR A 108 -5.33 -2.47 5.21
N PHE A 109 -5.03 -1.39 5.92
CA PHE A 109 -4.70 -0.11 5.30
C PHE A 109 -3.21 -0.04 5.00
N ALA A 110 -2.85 0.62 3.91
CA ALA A 110 -1.46 0.90 3.58
C ALA A 110 -1.33 2.24 2.86
N ARG A 111 -0.16 2.87 2.94
CA ARG A 111 0.21 4.00 2.08
C ARG A 111 0.80 3.47 0.78
N LEU A 112 0.34 4.01 -0.34
CA LEU A 112 0.89 3.67 -1.65
C LEU A 112 2.22 4.41 -1.86
N VAL A 113 3.31 3.67 -2.03
CA VAL A 113 4.65 4.24 -2.21
C VAL A 113 5.03 4.33 -3.68
N CYS A 114 4.82 3.24 -4.43
CA CYS A 114 5.14 3.19 -5.85
C CYS A 114 4.17 2.23 -6.57
N ILE A 115 3.82 2.55 -7.81
CA ILE A 115 3.10 1.66 -8.72
C ILE A 115 4.01 1.38 -9.90
N PHE A 116 4.15 0.13 -10.30
CA PHE A 116 5.01 -0.23 -11.42
C PHE A 116 4.53 -1.50 -12.13
N THR A 117 5.04 -1.73 -13.33
CA THR A 117 4.97 -3.02 -13.99
C THR A 117 6.36 -3.61 -14.17
N CYS A 118 6.45 -4.93 -14.05
CA CYS A 118 7.63 -5.69 -14.44
C CYS A 118 7.22 -6.92 -15.26
N THR A 119 8.16 -7.47 -16.01
CA THR A 119 7.91 -8.60 -16.91
C THR A 119 8.55 -9.87 -16.38
N VAL A 120 7.78 -10.96 -16.32
CA VAL A 120 8.28 -12.31 -16.05
C VAL A 120 7.68 -13.25 -17.09
N ASN A 121 8.51 -14.03 -17.80
CA ASN A 121 8.08 -14.90 -18.91
C ASN A 121 7.24 -14.18 -19.98
N ASN A 122 7.65 -12.98 -20.38
CA ASN A 122 6.92 -12.12 -21.34
C ASN A 122 5.50 -11.71 -20.90
N GLN A 123 5.15 -11.94 -19.64
CA GLN A 123 3.91 -11.46 -19.05
C GLN A 123 4.21 -10.27 -18.14
N GLU A 124 3.45 -9.20 -18.32
CA GLU A 124 3.53 -8.01 -17.51
C GLU A 124 2.68 -8.15 -16.24
N TYR A 125 3.23 -7.77 -15.10
CA TYR A 125 2.57 -7.83 -13.81
C TYR A 125 2.44 -6.42 -13.22
N PRO A 126 1.21 -5.90 -13.05
CA PRO A 126 0.98 -4.63 -12.40
C PRO A 126 1.04 -4.80 -10.88
N LEU A 127 2.05 -4.17 -10.28
CA LEU A 127 2.39 -4.31 -8.87
C LEU A 127 2.45 -2.93 -8.20
N ALA A 128 2.46 -2.96 -6.88
CA ALA A 128 2.69 -1.79 -6.07
C ALA A 128 3.63 -2.12 -4.91
N LEU A 129 4.45 -1.13 -4.53
CA LEU A 129 5.13 -1.09 -3.24
C LEU A 129 4.25 -0.27 -2.30
N ILE A 130 3.91 -0.85 -1.15
CA ILE A 130 3.05 -0.24 -0.15
C ILE A 130 3.73 -0.26 1.22
N GLN A 131 3.36 0.70 2.07
CA GLN A 131 3.78 0.77 3.46
C GLN A 131 2.57 0.52 4.36
N PRO A 132 2.47 -0.65 5.02
CA PRO A 132 1.31 -1.01 5.82
C PRO A 132 1.07 -0.09 7.02
N TYR A 133 -0.19 0.01 7.41
CA TYR A 133 -0.64 0.60 8.67
C TYR A 133 -1.03 -0.52 9.63
N LEU A 134 -0.52 -0.47 10.86
CA LEU A 134 -0.77 -1.45 11.92
C LEU A 134 -1.77 -0.89 12.93
N PRO A 135 -2.77 -1.65 13.41
CA PRO A 135 -3.65 -1.20 14.48
C PRO A 135 -2.86 -0.86 15.76
N VAL A 136 -3.13 0.29 16.38
CA VAL A 136 -2.46 0.71 17.62
C VAL A 136 -3.22 0.21 18.84
N THR A 137 -3.32 -1.11 18.99
CA THR A 137 -4.03 -1.70 20.15
C THR A 137 -3.11 -1.83 21.37
N PRO A 138 -1.87 -2.34 21.27
CA PRO A 138 -0.90 -2.31 22.35
C PRO A 138 -0.04 -1.03 22.28
N GLY A 139 0.02 -0.26 23.37
CA GLY A 139 0.92 0.91 23.49
C GLY A 139 0.24 2.24 23.78
N LEU A 140 -1.07 2.33 23.62
CA LEU A 140 -1.82 3.55 23.98
C LEU A 140 -1.93 3.73 25.50
N SER A 141 -1.77 4.98 25.95
CA SER A 141 -2.08 5.35 27.33
C SER A 141 -3.56 5.10 27.64
N GLN A 142 -3.89 4.98 28.93
CA GLN A 142 -5.28 4.80 29.34
C GLN A 142 -6.18 5.97 28.88
N THR A 143 -5.65 7.19 28.90
CA THR A 143 -6.34 8.39 28.41
C THR A 143 -6.61 8.33 26.92
N GLN A 144 -5.60 7.98 26.10
CA GLN A 144 -5.76 7.84 24.65
C GLN A 144 -6.78 6.75 24.30
N ARG A 145 -6.71 5.58 24.96
CA ARG A 145 -7.70 4.51 24.75
C ARG A 145 -9.12 4.96 25.07
N LYS A 146 -9.28 5.74 26.15
CA LYS A 146 -10.58 6.28 26.52
C LYS A 146 -11.08 7.28 25.48
N HIS A 147 -10.23 8.22 25.05
CA HIS A 147 -10.59 9.20 24.04
C HIS A 147 -10.96 8.56 22.70
N ASP A 148 -10.12 7.64 22.22
CA ASP A 148 -10.39 6.91 20.98
C ASP A 148 -11.68 6.08 21.10
N SER A 149 -11.96 5.48 22.27
CA SER A 149 -13.21 4.76 22.50
C SER A 149 -14.44 5.67 22.58
N ASP A 150 -14.33 6.81 23.29
CA ASP A 150 -15.44 7.75 23.52
C ASP A 150 -15.86 8.46 22.21
N LEU A 151 -14.91 8.65 21.29
CA LEU A 151 -15.11 9.28 19.98
C LEU A 151 -15.19 8.28 18.82
N GLU A 152 -15.15 6.97 19.11
CA GLU A 152 -15.09 5.89 18.12
C GLU A 152 -13.95 6.05 17.08
N LEU A 153 -12.82 6.64 17.48
CA LEU A 153 -11.67 6.84 16.59
C LEU A 153 -10.93 5.53 16.35
N HIS A 154 -10.49 5.37 15.11
CA HIS A 154 -9.80 4.17 14.64
C HIS A 154 -8.35 4.51 14.33
N ARG A 155 -7.45 4.25 15.30
CA ARG A 155 -6.04 4.63 15.23
C ARG A 155 -5.16 3.51 14.66
N PHE A 156 -4.29 3.92 13.74
CA PHE A 156 -3.31 3.07 13.08
C PHE A 156 -1.93 3.73 13.10
N ARG A 157 -0.89 2.92 13.24
CA ARG A 157 0.50 3.33 13.18
C ARG A 157 1.05 3.01 11.81
N GLN A 158 1.63 3.99 11.14
CA GLN A 158 2.36 3.71 9.90
C GLN A 158 3.61 2.89 10.24
N ASN A 159 3.81 1.79 9.52
CA ASN A 159 4.99 0.96 9.72
C ASN A 159 6.26 1.70 9.27
N PHE A 160 7.45 1.18 9.58
CA PHE A 160 8.70 1.78 9.11
C PHE A 160 8.82 1.73 7.58
N CYS A 161 9.49 2.72 7.00
CA CYS A 161 9.72 2.78 5.54
C CYS A 161 10.46 1.53 5.02
N SER A 162 11.36 0.95 5.83
CA SER A 162 12.08 -0.30 5.50
C SER A 162 11.19 -1.54 5.44
N GLU A 163 9.98 -1.47 6.01
CA GLU A 163 8.99 -2.56 6.07
C GLU A 163 7.92 -2.44 4.98
N CYS A 164 8.21 -1.69 3.91
CA CYS A 164 7.38 -1.74 2.71
C CYS A 164 7.36 -3.13 2.09
N GLU A 165 6.22 -3.48 1.52
CA GLU A 165 5.96 -4.78 0.90
C GLU A 165 5.35 -4.64 -0.49
N PHE A 166 5.53 -5.69 -1.30
CA PHE A 166 4.96 -5.76 -2.63
C PHE A 166 3.59 -6.41 -2.60
N VAL A 167 2.68 -5.85 -3.38
CA VAL A 167 1.36 -6.44 -3.62
C VAL A 167 0.98 -6.29 -5.10
N SER A 168 0.07 -7.15 -5.56
CA SER A 168 -0.58 -6.91 -6.84
C SER A 168 -1.56 -5.75 -6.71
N VAL A 169 -1.62 -4.84 -7.70
CA VAL A 169 -2.63 -3.77 -7.69
C VAL A 169 -4.08 -4.30 -7.70
N HIS A 170 -4.26 -5.57 -8.06
CA HIS A 170 -5.55 -6.24 -8.06
C HIS A 170 -6.07 -6.57 -6.64
N THR A 171 -5.20 -6.52 -5.62
CA THR A 171 -5.63 -6.68 -4.22
C THR A 171 -6.26 -5.41 -3.67
N PHE A 172 -6.07 -4.24 -4.30
CA PHE A 172 -6.67 -3.01 -3.82
C PHE A 172 -8.19 -3.06 -3.94
N ILE A 173 -8.85 -2.91 -2.80
CA ILE A 173 -10.30 -2.77 -2.71
C ILE A 173 -10.67 -1.37 -3.17
N ARG A 174 -10.08 -0.34 -2.56
CA ARG A 174 -10.35 1.09 -2.82
C ARG A 174 -9.30 1.99 -2.17
N GLY A 175 -9.38 3.29 -2.45
CA GLY A 175 -8.64 4.30 -1.69
C GLY A 175 -9.24 4.54 -0.30
N ALA A 176 -8.39 4.94 0.63
CA ALA A 176 -8.73 5.30 2.01
C ALA A 176 -8.12 6.66 2.37
N ILE A 177 -8.71 7.34 3.35
CA ILE A 177 -8.19 8.59 3.89
C ILE A 177 -7.76 8.30 5.33
N LEU A 178 -6.46 8.52 5.60
CA LEU A 178 -5.90 8.45 6.94
C LEU A 178 -5.36 9.83 7.33
N ILE A 179 -5.80 10.34 8.47
CA ILE A 179 -5.48 11.68 8.98
C ILE A 179 -4.41 11.55 10.04
N TYR A 180 -3.34 12.33 9.91
CA TYR A 180 -2.25 12.37 10.89
C TYR A 180 -2.76 12.73 12.30
N SER A 181 -2.40 11.94 13.30
CA SER A 181 -2.67 12.29 14.70
C SER A 181 -1.48 13.06 15.25
N ASP A 182 -1.66 14.35 15.53
CA ASP A 182 -0.62 15.28 15.99
C ASP A 182 -0.23 15.09 17.48
N GLU A 183 -0.44 13.89 18.01
CA GLU A 183 -0.43 13.67 19.46
C GLU A 183 0.92 13.21 20.03
N ASP A 184 1.94 12.95 19.20
CA ASP A 184 3.22 12.43 19.72
C ASP A 184 4.47 12.93 18.96
N THR A 185 4.89 14.16 19.30
CA THR A 185 6.17 14.74 18.85
C THR A 185 7.38 14.24 19.64
N ASN A 186 7.19 13.43 20.68
CA ASN A 186 8.24 12.96 21.60
C ASN A 186 8.56 11.45 21.48
N SER A 187 7.99 10.73 20.51
CA SER A 187 8.38 9.35 20.25
C SER A 187 9.84 9.30 19.72
N PRO A 188 10.73 8.52 20.36
CA PRO A 188 12.10 8.34 19.87
C PRO A 188 12.17 7.55 18.55
N PHE A 189 11.04 7.04 18.06
CA PHE A 189 10.91 6.36 16.77
C PHE A 189 9.97 7.15 15.85
N PRO A 190 10.33 7.38 14.58
CA PRO A 190 9.56 8.19 13.62
C PRO A 190 8.33 7.43 13.05
N SER A 191 7.66 6.64 13.89
CA SER A 191 6.39 6.01 13.52
C SER A 191 5.26 6.97 13.89
N HIS A 192 4.55 7.45 12.89
CA HIS A 192 3.44 8.37 13.08
C HIS A 192 2.12 7.60 13.18
N ASP A 193 1.26 8.06 14.08
CA ASP A 193 -0.08 7.54 14.25
C ASP A 193 -1.06 8.34 13.38
N TYR A 194 -2.10 7.66 12.91
CA TYR A 194 -3.10 8.17 12.00
C TYR A 194 -4.48 7.65 12.40
N PHE A 195 -5.51 8.43 12.14
CA PHE A 195 -6.90 8.01 12.26
C PHE A 195 -7.49 7.69 10.90
N LEU A 196 -8.27 6.62 10.82
CA LEU A 196 -9.13 6.39 9.66
C LEU A 196 -10.22 7.47 9.61
N PHE A 197 -10.39 8.09 8.45
CA PHE A 197 -11.52 9.00 8.21
C PHE A 197 -12.67 8.22 7.58
N ASP A 198 -13.71 7.95 8.37
CA ASP A 198 -14.89 7.17 7.97
C ASP A 198 -16.22 7.92 8.12
N LEU A 199 -16.25 9.03 8.87
CA LEU A 199 -17.48 9.78 9.21
C LEU A 199 -18.32 10.26 8.01
N LEU A 200 -17.67 10.65 6.90
CA LEU A 200 -18.36 11.11 5.68
C LEU A 200 -18.27 10.08 4.54
N ASP A 201 -17.80 8.88 4.84
CA ASP A 201 -17.57 7.81 3.87
C ASP A 201 -18.27 6.55 4.34
N GLU A 202 -19.55 6.43 3.97
CA GLU A 202 -20.42 5.31 4.37
C GLU A 202 -19.83 3.93 4.07
N ASP A 203 -19.10 3.77 2.96
CA ASP A 203 -18.43 2.51 2.63
C ASP A 203 -17.24 2.26 3.54
N MET A 204 -16.45 3.29 3.84
CA MET A 204 -15.34 3.17 4.78
C MET A 204 -15.83 2.92 6.20
N PHE A 205 -16.94 3.52 6.61
CA PHE A 205 -17.59 3.27 7.89
C PHE A 205 -18.00 1.80 8.05
N CYS A 206 -18.63 1.23 7.02
CA CYS A 206 -18.97 -0.20 7.01
C CYS A 206 -17.71 -1.08 7.10
N ARG A 207 -16.72 -0.84 6.22
CA ARG A 207 -15.51 -1.67 6.12
C ARG A 207 -14.59 -1.53 7.33
N GLY A 208 -14.38 -0.31 7.82
CA GLY A 208 -13.53 -0.02 8.96
C GLY A 208 -14.01 -0.74 10.22
N ARG A 209 -15.33 -0.72 10.46
CA ARG A 209 -15.93 -1.45 11.58
C ARG A 209 -15.81 -2.97 11.47
N GLU A 210 -15.88 -3.53 10.26
CA GLU A 210 -15.64 -4.97 10.04
C GLU A 210 -14.20 -5.36 10.37
N ILE A 211 -13.22 -4.61 9.86
CA ILE A 211 -11.79 -4.84 10.11
C ILE A 211 -11.48 -4.82 11.61
N LEU A 212 -12.08 -3.88 12.34
CA LEU A 212 -11.85 -3.72 13.78
C LEU A 212 -12.59 -4.74 14.65
N LYS A 213 -13.71 -5.29 14.16
CA LYS A 213 -14.38 -6.43 14.82
C LYS A 213 -13.57 -7.71 14.69
N MET A 214 -12.85 -7.91 13.58
CA MET A 214 -12.03 -9.10 13.33
C MET A 214 -10.69 -9.08 14.09
N GLY A 215 -10.18 -7.90 14.45
CA GLY A 215 -8.96 -7.73 15.24
C GLY A 215 -9.13 -7.84 16.77
N LYS A 216 -10.32 -8.21 17.27
CA LYS A 216 -10.61 -8.50 18.68
C LYS A 216 -10.78 -9.99 18.89
#